data_AF-A0A423WM54-F1
#
_entry.id   AF-A0A423WM54-F1
#
_cell.length_a   1.000
_cell.length_b   1.000
_cell.length_c   1.000
_cell.angle_alpha   90.00
_cell.angle_beta   90.00
_cell.angle_gamma   90.00
#
_symmetry.space_group_name_H-M   'P 1'
#
loop_
_entity.id
_entity.type
_entity.pdbx_description
1 polymer ?
#
loop_
_entity_poly.entity_id
_entity_poly.type
_entity_poly.pdbx_seq_one_letter_code
_entity_poly.pdbx_strand_id
1 'polypeptide(L)'
;MVTDQSSSSPTNAGPYSRTATIAALRSFYDFLATLPRLPASAILDAPASGWPALTDSFLARLGPKTDAVHDLLRHVPVIAATEDAEGGEGGEGNALIGPSTTALRWDDGDGFLRWALGRGTVDGLLSPHGAGGIPPHVAVLTNGSRDGSWLLVDVEAGTMTDFVMMGTPEREGEAGVQVQADSPGYWRAFRTRPVADFFEEWVDKYRSLEWVVVPGSVEDGVLFYRDAATEEVRDIYRKHGWPDNFHAKRHPLFYYYFCKGFRPSTSKSSLIDDAEDATKAIEALIPIFGGFASIAESAATPARVIGAGSKHDITQAGRSSITLECVKALTLSVLSNDFDAFLEGIPIV
;
A
#
# COMPACT_ATOMS: atom_id res chain seq x y z
N MET A 1 5.14 10.63 -53.11
CA MET A 1 4.96 11.60 -52.01
C MET A 1 5.14 10.81 -50.73
N VAL A 2 6.27 11.05 -50.07
CA VAL A 2 6.65 10.45 -48.79
C VAL A 2 5.94 11.23 -47.70
N THR A 3 5.18 10.54 -46.85
CA THR A 3 4.76 11.08 -45.54
C THR A 3 5.55 10.34 -44.49
N ASP A 4 6.55 11.06 -43.99
CA ASP A 4 7.40 10.79 -42.86
C ASP A 4 6.53 10.67 -41.59
N GLN A 5 6.45 9.48 -41.00
CA GLN A 5 5.97 9.30 -39.63
C GLN A 5 7.19 9.15 -38.75
N SER A 6 7.48 10.27 -38.09
CA SER A 6 8.49 10.47 -37.08
C SER A 6 8.50 9.33 -36.07
N SER A 7 9.59 8.56 -36.05
CA SER A 7 9.94 7.68 -34.95
C SER A 7 10.18 8.52 -33.69
N SER A 8 9.26 8.48 -32.72
CA SER A 8 9.49 9.11 -31.43
C SER A 8 10.37 8.19 -30.57
N SER A 9 11.68 8.30 -30.74
CA SER A 9 12.64 7.98 -29.67
C SER A 9 12.29 8.86 -28.45
N PRO A 10 12.42 8.37 -27.20
CA PRO A 10 12.14 9.18 -26.01
C PRO A 10 13.30 10.16 -25.77
N THR A 11 13.44 11.19 -26.61
CA THR A 11 14.58 12.11 -26.61
C THR A 11 14.28 13.42 -25.88
N ASN A 12 13.34 13.44 -24.92
CA ASN A 12 12.97 14.67 -24.19
C ASN A 12 12.98 14.55 -22.67
N ALA A 13 13.53 13.47 -22.10
CA ALA A 13 13.95 13.52 -20.71
C ALA A 13 15.16 14.46 -20.61
N GLY A 14 15.07 15.52 -19.79
CA GLY A 14 16.24 16.33 -19.46
C GLY A 14 17.36 15.48 -18.85
N PRO A 15 18.58 16.02 -18.68
CA PRO A 15 19.66 15.27 -18.03
C PRO A 15 19.21 14.79 -16.65
N TYR A 16 19.63 13.59 -16.27
CA TYR A 16 19.30 13.02 -14.96
C TYR A 16 19.60 14.00 -13.82
N SER A 17 18.65 14.08 -12.89
CA SER A 17 18.80 14.84 -11.65
C SER A 17 18.37 13.95 -10.49
N ARG A 18 19.33 13.65 -9.61
CA ARG A 18 19.09 12.91 -8.36
C ARG A 18 18.02 13.61 -7.52
N THR A 19 18.14 14.92 -7.38
CA THR A 19 17.17 15.74 -6.63
C THR A 19 15.78 15.67 -7.22
N ALA A 20 15.64 15.78 -8.55
CA ALA A 20 14.34 15.68 -9.20
C ALA A 20 13.74 14.26 -9.07
N THR A 21 14.58 13.22 -9.17
CA THR A 21 14.18 11.81 -9.01
C THR A 21 13.66 11.56 -7.59
N ILE A 22 14.40 12.01 -6.58
CA ILE A 22 14.01 11.91 -5.16
C ILE A 22 12.73 12.70 -4.89
N ALA A 23 12.62 13.91 -5.43
CA ALA A 23 11.42 14.74 -5.26
C ALA A 23 10.18 14.10 -5.89
N ALA A 24 10.30 13.51 -7.08
CA ALA A 24 9.20 12.81 -7.75
C ALA A 24 8.74 11.59 -6.94
N LEU A 25 9.70 10.75 -6.49
CA LEU A 25 9.40 9.60 -5.64
C LEU A 25 8.76 10.01 -4.31
N ARG A 26 9.29 11.05 -3.66
CA ARG A 26 8.75 11.57 -2.40
C ARG A 26 7.33 12.10 -2.58
N SER A 27 7.09 12.88 -3.64
CA SER A 27 5.76 13.40 -3.96
C SER A 27 4.75 12.27 -4.22
N PHE A 28 5.19 11.17 -4.84
CA PHE A 28 4.36 9.99 -5.01
C PHE A 28 4.03 9.33 -3.67
N TYR A 29 5.00 9.16 -2.78
CA TYR A 29 4.74 8.64 -1.43
C TYR A 29 3.84 9.56 -0.61
N ASP A 30 4.00 10.87 -0.71
CA ASP A 30 3.09 11.84 -0.07
C ASP A 30 1.65 11.70 -0.59
N PHE A 31 1.48 11.45 -1.89
CA PHE A 31 0.17 11.09 -2.44
C PHE A 31 -0.35 9.78 -1.85
N LEU A 32 0.47 8.72 -1.78
CA LEU A 32 0.05 7.46 -1.17
C LEU A 32 -0.34 7.64 0.31
N ALA A 33 0.28 8.57 1.03
CA ALA A 33 -0.10 8.89 2.42
C ALA A 33 -1.48 9.56 2.56
N THR A 34 -2.10 10.00 1.45
CA THR A 34 -3.50 10.43 1.42
C THR A 34 -4.48 9.26 1.32
N LEU A 35 -4.00 8.06 1.00
CA LEU A 35 -4.78 6.83 0.91
C LEU A 35 -4.92 6.16 2.28
N PRO A 36 -5.99 5.37 2.53
CA PRO A 36 -6.30 4.79 3.85
C PRO A 36 -5.42 3.58 4.24
N ARG A 37 -4.16 3.56 3.81
CA ARG A 37 -3.22 2.44 4.01
C ARG A 37 -1.83 2.87 4.48
N LEU A 38 -1.32 3.98 3.97
CA LEU A 38 0.02 4.45 4.29
C LEU A 38 -0.07 5.65 5.24
N PRO A 39 0.31 5.54 6.53
CA PRO A 39 0.42 6.73 7.35
C PRO A 39 1.63 7.56 6.92
N ALA A 40 1.48 8.88 6.90
CA ALA A 40 2.57 9.80 6.54
C ALA A 40 3.83 9.60 7.41
N SER A 41 3.67 9.18 8.66
CA SER A 41 4.77 8.88 9.60
C SER A 41 5.59 7.65 9.22
N ALA A 42 5.09 6.77 8.35
CA ALA A 42 5.85 5.63 7.85
C ALA A 42 6.82 6.02 6.72
N ILE A 43 6.70 7.23 6.14
CA ILE A 43 7.60 7.66 5.06
C ILE A 43 8.81 8.35 5.69
N LEU A 44 9.98 7.72 5.58
CA LEU A 44 11.23 8.20 6.15
C LEU A 44 12.11 8.82 5.07
N ASP A 45 12.56 10.05 5.32
CA ASP A 45 13.51 10.74 4.45
C ASP A 45 14.95 10.38 4.83
N ALA A 46 15.79 10.23 3.82
CA ALA A 46 17.21 10.00 4.02
C ALA A 46 17.88 11.23 4.66
N PRO A 47 18.84 11.05 5.57
CA PRO A 47 19.72 12.12 6.01
C PRO A 47 20.45 12.78 4.82
N ALA A 48 20.91 14.02 4.99
CA ALA A 48 21.68 14.72 3.95
C ALA A 48 22.99 14.00 3.54
N SER A 49 23.52 13.15 4.43
CA SER A 49 24.68 12.28 4.16
C SER A 49 24.31 10.91 3.57
N GLY A 50 23.02 10.64 3.37
CA GLY A 50 22.47 9.35 3.00
C GLY A 50 22.26 8.39 4.17
N TRP A 51 21.64 7.24 3.87
CA TRP A 51 21.37 6.18 4.83
C TRP A 51 22.68 5.58 5.38
N PRO A 52 22.90 5.61 6.72
CA PRO A 52 24.17 5.16 7.32
C PRO A 52 24.50 3.68 7.08
N ALA A 53 23.48 2.83 6.85
CA ALA A 53 23.66 1.41 6.58
C ALA A 53 24.28 1.14 5.19
N LEU A 54 24.14 2.08 4.25
CA LEU A 54 24.56 1.91 2.85
C LEU A 54 26.00 2.40 2.60
N THR A 55 26.96 1.80 3.29
CA THR A 55 28.40 2.06 3.07
C THR A 55 28.84 1.67 1.65
N ASP A 56 29.96 2.20 1.16
CA ASP A 56 30.51 1.78 -0.15
C ASP A 56 30.77 0.28 -0.22
N SER A 57 31.31 -0.30 0.86
CA SER A 57 31.54 -1.74 0.96
C SER A 57 30.25 -2.56 0.93
N PHE A 58 29.14 -2.00 1.43
CA PHE A 58 27.84 -2.64 1.40
C PHE A 58 27.25 -2.62 0.00
N LEU A 59 27.25 -1.45 -0.65
CA LEU A 59 26.69 -1.27 -2.00
C LEU A 59 27.51 -1.99 -3.08
N ALA A 60 28.83 -2.14 -2.90
CA ALA A 60 29.66 -2.94 -3.81
C ALA A 60 29.19 -4.40 -3.96
N ARG A 61 28.40 -4.92 -3.00
CA ARG A 61 27.81 -6.26 -3.06
C ARG A 61 26.65 -6.38 -4.06
N LEU A 62 26.11 -5.26 -4.55
CA LEU A 62 25.12 -5.21 -5.64
C LEU A 62 25.75 -5.48 -7.01
N GLY A 63 27.07 -5.62 -7.08
CA GLY A 63 27.81 -5.76 -8.34
C GLY A 63 28.28 -4.41 -8.87
N PRO A 64 28.60 -4.32 -10.18
CA PRO A 64 29.28 -3.16 -10.76
C PRO A 64 28.29 -2.01 -11.02
N LYS A 65 27.74 -1.39 -9.98
CA LYS A 65 26.89 -0.19 -10.13
C LYS A 65 27.73 1.09 -10.19
N THR A 66 27.20 2.12 -10.87
CA THR A 66 27.87 3.42 -10.95
C THR A 66 27.74 4.21 -9.65
N ASP A 67 28.63 5.17 -9.43
CA ASP A 67 28.57 6.06 -8.27
C ASP A 67 27.24 6.83 -8.21
N ALA A 68 26.67 7.20 -9.36
CA ALA A 68 25.37 7.87 -9.44
C ALA A 68 24.22 6.97 -8.95
N VAL A 69 24.28 5.66 -9.20
CA VAL A 69 23.31 4.70 -8.64
C VAL A 69 23.49 4.56 -7.13
N HIS A 70 24.73 4.38 -6.65
CA HIS A 70 25.01 4.30 -5.22
C HIS A 70 24.53 5.54 -4.47
N ASP A 71 24.77 6.70 -5.05
CA ASP A 71 24.37 7.99 -4.54
C ASP A 71 22.85 8.19 -4.56
N LEU A 72 22.14 7.72 -5.59
CA LEU A 72 20.67 7.69 -5.58
C LEU A 72 20.13 6.80 -4.45
N LEU A 73 20.58 5.54 -4.37
CA LEU A 73 20.07 4.56 -3.41
C LEU A 73 20.29 5.00 -1.94
N ARG A 74 21.37 5.74 -1.67
CA ARG A 74 21.62 6.34 -0.35
C ARG A 74 20.60 7.38 0.07
N HIS A 75 19.91 8.02 -0.88
CA HIS A 75 19.12 9.21 -0.62
C HIS A 75 17.64 9.07 -0.99
N VAL A 76 17.21 7.91 -1.52
CA VAL A 76 15.78 7.68 -1.75
C VAL A 76 15.02 7.57 -0.42
N PRO A 77 13.83 8.19 -0.31
CA PRO A 77 12.95 7.96 0.82
C PRO A 77 12.49 6.50 0.85
N VAL A 78 12.13 6.02 2.03
CA VAL A 78 11.67 4.65 2.25
C VAL A 78 10.31 4.64 2.94
N ILE A 79 9.59 3.54 2.78
CA ILE A 79 8.37 3.28 3.54
C ILE A 79 8.72 2.26 4.62
N ALA A 80 8.65 2.67 5.88
CA ALA A 80 8.83 1.80 7.02
C ALA A 80 7.63 0.87 7.20
N ALA A 81 7.90 -0.36 7.64
CA ALA A 81 6.84 -1.25 8.12
C ALA A 81 6.17 -0.62 9.35
N THR A 82 4.84 -0.66 9.42
CA THR A 82 4.12 -0.26 10.63
C THR A 82 3.91 -1.45 11.54
N GLU A 83 4.05 -1.22 12.85
CA GLU A 83 3.87 -2.24 13.89
C GLU A 83 2.45 -2.82 13.93
N ASP A 84 1.46 -2.09 13.42
CA ASP A 84 0.04 -2.47 13.44
C ASP A 84 -0.38 -3.54 12.41
N ALA A 85 0.58 -4.13 11.68
CA ALA A 85 0.30 -5.32 10.88
C ALA A 85 0.20 -6.55 11.81
N GLU A 86 -0.81 -6.56 12.69
CA GLU A 86 -1.15 -7.69 13.56
C GLU A 86 -1.58 -8.88 12.69
N GLY A 87 -0.62 -9.76 12.40
CA GLY A 87 -0.82 -10.95 11.58
C GLY A 87 0.54 -11.46 11.14
N GLY A 88 1.13 -12.35 11.94
CA GLY A 88 2.48 -12.87 11.75
C GLY A 88 2.76 -13.44 10.36
N GLU A 89 4.04 -13.35 10.00
CA GLU A 89 4.69 -13.65 8.71
C GLU A 89 4.75 -12.46 7.73
N GLY A 90 5.72 -11.57 7.96
CA GLY A 90 6.26 -10.67 6.92
C GLY A 90 5.32 -9.55 6.49
N GLY A 91 5.11 -8.55 7.36
CA GLY A 91 4.29 -7.38 7.07
C GLY A 91 4.85 -6.49 5.94
N GLU A 92 4.60 -6.88 4.68
CA GLU A 92 4.73 -6.02 3.49
C GLU A 92 3.57 -5.00 3.38
N GLY A 93 2.71 -4.96 4.40
CA GLY A 93 1.39 -4.34 4.39
C GLY A 93 1.36 -2.87 3.98
N ASN A 94 2.38 -2.05 4.22
CA ASN A 94 2.35 -0.63 3.81
C ASN A 94 3.31 -0.28 2.67
N ALA A 95 4.21 -1.20 2.32
CA ALA A 95 5.22 -0.97 1.30
C ALA A 95 4.72 -1.29 -0.12
N LEU A 96 3.51 -1.84 -0.28
CA LEU A 96 2.88 -2.04 -1.58
C LEU A 96 2.41 -0.69 -2.17
N ILE A 97 3.13 -0.25 -3.20
CA ILE A 97 2.94 1.05 -3.86
C ILE A 97 2.23 0.95 -5.22
N GLY A 98 1.86 -0.27 -5.61
CA GLY A 98 1.14 -0.64 -6.82
C GLY A 98 0.72 -2.11 -6.76
N PRO A 99 -0.05 -2.63 -7.74
CA PRO A 99 -0.42 -4.05 -7.79
C PRO A 99 0.81 -4.95 -7.70
N SER A 100 0.83 -5.83 -6.69
CA SER A 100 1.93 -6.77 -6.42
C SER A 100 3.34 -6.14 -6.41
N THR A 101 3.44 -4.84 -6.09
CA THR A 101 4.68 -4.06 -6.20
C THR A 101 5.09 -3.48 -4.86
N THR A 102 6.13 -4.03 -4.26
CA THR A 102 6.63 -3.64 -2.94
C THR A 102 7.83 -2.71 -3.07
N ALA A 103 7.80 -1.54 -2.43
CA ALA A 103 8.92 -0.61 -2.34
C ALA A 103 10.07 -1.22 -1.53
N LEU A 104 11.30 -1.15 -2.06
CA LEU A 104 12.49 -1.61 -1.35
C LEU A 104 12.91 -0.62 -0.27
N ARG A 105 13.23 -1.14 0.91
CA ARG A 105 13.72 -0.38 2.06
C ARG A 105 15.24 -0.21 2.01
N TRP A 106 15.67 0.86 1.34
CA TRP A 106 17.09 1.23 1.21
C TRP A 106 17.72 1.81 2.49
N ASP A 107 16.98 1.90 3.60
CA ASP A 107 17.50 2.23 4.92
C ASP A 107 18.07 1.00 5.68
N ASP A 108 17.85 -0.23 5.18
CA ASP A 108 18.15 -1.51 5.86
C ASP A 108 17.50 -1.62 7.26
N GLY A 109 16.44 -0.85 7.51
CA GLY A 109 15.80 -0.77 8.83
C GLY A 109 15.11 -2.07 9.26
N ASP A 110 14.79 -2.94 8.30
CA ASP A 110 14.25 -4.30 8.51
C ASP A 110 15.32 -5.41 8.40
N GLY A 111 16.57 -5.05 8.09
CA GLY A 111 17.68 -5.99 7.87
C GLY A 111 17.57 -6.83 6.58
N PHE A 112 16.58 -6.58 5.72
CA PHE A 112 16.35 -7.36 4.50
C PHE A 112 17.52 -7.24 3.51
N LEU A 113 18.00 -6.02 3.29
CA LEU A 113 19.12 -5.79 2.37
C LEU A 113 20.38 -6.51 2.84
N ARG A 114 20.69 -6.42 4.13
CA ARG A 114 21.83 -7.12 4.73
C ARG A 114 21.70 -8.63 4.62
N TRP A 115 20.49 -9.16 4.79
CA TRP A 115 20.23 -10.58 4.60
C TRP A 115 20.44 -11.01 3.14
N ALA A 116 19.84 -10.29 2.18
CA ALA A 116 19.90 -10.60 0.75
C ALA A 116 21.34 -10.51 0.23
N LEU A 117 22.01 -9.39 0.46
CA LEU A 117 23.42 -9.18 0.06
C LEU A 117 24.35 -10.12 0.83
N GLY A 118 24.03 -10.36 2.11
CA GLY A 118 24.67 -11.33 3.01
C GLY A 118 24.89 -12.70 2.38
N ARG A 119 23.85 -13.19 1.69
CA ARG A 119 23.79 -14.51 1.05
C ARG A 119 24.14 -14.49 -0.44
N GLY A 120 24.41 -13.32 -1.01
CA GLY A 120 24.59 -13.17 -2.46
C GLY A 120 23.29 -13.35 -3.25
N THR A 121 22.14 -13.20 -2.61
CA THR A 121 20.81 -13.35 -3.22
C THR A 121 20.34 -12.00 -3.77
N VAL A 122 20.99 -11.51 -4.82
CA VAL A 122 20.60 -10.26 -5.49
C VAL A 122 19.50 -10.52 -6.51
N ASP A 123 19.66 -11.55 -7.33
CA ASP A 123 18.71 -11.90 -8.38
C ASP A 123 17.39 -12.41 -7.78
N GLY A 124 16.29 -11.83 -8.26
CA GLY A 124 14.92 -12.09 -7.80
C GLY A 124 14.50 -11.36 -6.54
N LEU A 125 15.42 -10.67 -5.84
CA LEU A 125 15.10 -9.91 -4.63
C LEU A 125 15.42 -8.42 -4.75
N LEU A 126 16.60 -8.09 -5.27
CA LEU A 126 17.11 -6.73 -5.47
C LEU A 126 17.36 -6.40 -6.94
N SER A 127 17.17 -7.39 -7.83
CA SER A 127 17.27 -7.27 -9.28
C SER A 127 16.29 -8.25 -9.92
N PRO A 128 15.51 -7.85 -10.94
CA PRO A 128 14.59 -8.74 -11.62
C PRO A 128 15.30 -9.87 -12.37
N HIS A 129 14.67 -11.04 -12.42
CA HIS A 129 15.00 -12.08 -13.39
C HIS A 129 14.43 -11.74 -14.77
N GLY A 130 15.10 -12.22 -15.83
CA GLY A 130 14.58 -12.12 -17.20
C GLY A 130 14.63 -10.72 -17.82
N ALA A 131 15.31 -9.76 -17.19
CA ALA A 131 15.44 -8.39 -17.69
C ALA A 131 16.60 -8.17 -18.69
N GLY A 132 17.22 -9.26 -19.18
CA GLY A 132 18.38 -9.18 -20.08
C GLY A 132 19.70 -8.72 -19.42
N GLY A 133 19.74 -8.71 -18.08
CA GLY A 133 20.84 -8.16 -17.28
C GLY A 133 20.69 -6.66 -17.05
N ILE A 134 20.62 -6.25 -15.78
CA ILE A 134 20.43 -4.84 -15.43
C ILE A 134 21.77 -4.09 -15.50
N PRO A 135 21.90 -3.04 -16.32
CA PRO A 135 23.14 -2.29 -16.46
C PRO A 135 23.64 -1.63 -15.15
N PRO A 136 24.95 -1.29 -15.08
CA PRO A 136 25.55 -0.53 -13.98
C PRO A 136 24.84 0.76 -13.58
N HIS A 137 24.29 1.47 -14.56
CA HIS A 137 23.66 2.78 -14.39
C HIS A 137 22.15 2.70 -14.11
N VAL A 138 21.63 1.51 -13.81
CA VAL A 138 20.21 1.31 -13.49
C VAL A 138 20.04 0.92 -12.03
N ALA A 139 19.25 1.71 -11.30
CA ALA A 139 18.83 1.43 -9.93
C ALA A 139 17.49 0.67 -9.91
N VAL A 140 17.28 -0.18 -8.90
CA VAL A 140 16.04 -0.94 -8.70
C VAL A 140 15.37 -0.42 -7.43
N LEU A 141 14.13 0.08 -7.53
CA LEU A 141 13.43 0.71 -6.40
C LEU A 141 12.36 -0.18 -5.75
N THR A 142 11.91 -1.22 -6.44
CA THR A 142 10.85 -2.11 -5.98
C THR A 142 11.20 -3.56 -6.20
N ASN A 143 10.55 -4.43 -5.44
CA ASN A 143 10.43 -5.85 -5.74
C ASN A 143 9.03 -6.09 -6.31
N GLY A 144 8.97 -6.43 -7.60
CA GLY A 144 7.72 -6.76 -8.30
C GLY A 144 7.38 -8.25 -8.28
N SER A 145 8.21 -9.12 -7.69
CA SER A 145 8.06 -10.57 -7.80
C SER A 145 7.85 -10.99 -9.26
N ARG A 146 6.81 -11.79 -9.56
CA ARG A 146 6.49 -12.25 -10.93
C ARG A 146 5.55 -11.32 -11.69
N ASP A 147 4.54 -10.81 -11.00
CA ASP A 147 3.39 -10.16 -11.63
C ASP A 147 3.35 -8.64 -11.39
N GLY A 148 4.16 -8.13 -10.47
CA GLY A 148 4.29 -6.72 -10.16
C GLY A 148 5.44 -6.04 -10.88
N SER A 149 5.49 -4.72 -10.69
CA SER A 149 6.42 -3.80 -11.32
C SER A 149 7.76 -3.78 -10.61
N TRP A 150 8.83 -4.11 -11.33
CA TRP A 150 10.20 -3.75 -11.00
C TRP A 150 10.48 -2.36 -11.57
N LEU A 151 10.54 -1.36 -10.70
CA LEU A 151 10.81 0.02 -11.07
C LEU A 151 12.30 0.23 -11.27
N LEU A 152 12.71 0.34 -12.53
CA LEU A 152 14.09 0.47 -12.97
C LEU A 152 14.39 1.93 -13.33
N VAL A 153 15.22 2.61 -12.53
CA VAL A 153 15.63 4.00 -12.77
C VAL A 153 16.95 4.02 -13.53
N ASP A 154 16.91 4.51 -14.76
CA ASP A 154 18.09 4.79 -15.58
C ASP A 154 18.65 6.17 -15.21
N VAL A 155 19.77 6.20 -14.49
CA VAL A 155 20.39 7.45 -14.01
C VAL A 155 21.21 8.18 -15.08
N GLU A 156 21.34 7.63 -16.29
CA GLU A 156 21.93 8.33 -17.42
C GLU A 156 20.85 9.06 -18.22
N ALA A 157 19.72 8.38 -18.46
CA ALA A 157 18.61 8.91 -19.24
C ALA A 157 17.60 9.73 -18.41
N GLY A 158 17.62 9.62 -17.08
CA GLY A 158 16.61 10.27 -16.23
C GLY A 158 15.21 9.68 -16.41
N THR A 159 15.13 8.39 -16.74
CA THR A 159 13.88 7.69 -17.04
C THR A 159 13.64 6.53 -16.07
N MET A 160 12.37 6.18 -15.89
CA MET A 160 11.95 4.99 -15.16
C MET A 160 11.27 4.01 -16.11
N THR A 161 11.55 2.73 -15.92
CA THR A 161 10.92 1.63 -16.65
C THR A 161 10.12 0.73 -15.72
N ASP A 162 8.87 0.44 -16.11
CA ASP A 162 7.97 -0.50 -15.46
C ASP A 162 8.22 -1.91 -16.01
N PHE A 163 9.21 -2.61 -15.45
CA PHE A 163 9.51 -3.98 -15.88
C PHE A 163 8.65 -4.98 -15.10
N VAL A 164 7.81 -5.74 -15.78
CA VAL A 164 7.01 -6.81 -15.16
C VAL A 164 7.51 -8.14 -15.74
N MET A 165 7.98 -9.06 -14.89
CA MET A 165 8.64 -10.29 -15.35
C MET A 165 7.72 -11.16 -16.21
N MET A 166 6.44 -11.29 -15.82
CA MET A 166 5.40 -11.99 -16.59
C MET A 166 4.65 -11.07 -17.56
N GLY A 167 5.08 -9.82 -17.70
CA GLY A 167 4.49 -8.84 -18.60
C GLY A 167 4.93 -9.02 -20.04
N THR A 168 4.18 -8.40 -20.95
CA THR A 168 4.54 -8.34 -22.37
C THR A 168 5.25 -7.02 -22.65
N PRO A 169 6.40 -7.01 -23.36
CA PRO A 169 7.05 -5.78 -23.80
C PRO A 169 6.10 -4.90 -24.63
N GLU A 170 6.17 -3.57 -24.43
CA GLU A 170 5.35 -2.61 -25.19
C GLU A 170 5.99 -2.22 -26.53
N ARG A 171 7.32 -2.29 -26.62
CA ARG A 171 8.06 -1.98 -27.84
C ARG A 171 8.46 -3.26 -28.56
N GLU A 172 8.12 -3.32 -29.84
CA GLU A 172 8.77 -4.22 -30.78
C GLU A 172 10.16 -3.64 -31.13
N GLY A 173 11.14 -4.51 -31.35
CA GLY A 173 12.46 -4.14 -31.82
C GLY A 173 12.45 -3.62 -33.27
N GLU A 174 13.63 -3.35 -33.81
CA GLU A 174 13.76 -2.88 -35.20
C GLU A 174 13.04 -3.81 -36.18
N ALA A 175 12.31 -3.21 -37.14
CA ALA A 175 11.52 -3.91 -38.15
C ALA A 175 10.37 -4.82 -37.61
N GLY A 176 9.85 -4.54 -36.42
CA GLY A 176 8.73 -5.31 -35.82
C GLY A 176 9.17 -6.66 -35.25
N VAL A 177 10.47 -6.86 -35.05
CA VAL A 177 11.01 -8.09 -34.45
C VAL A 177 10.93 -7.98 -32.94
N GLN A 178 10.33 -8.97 -32.27
CA GLN A 178 10.28 -9.04 -30.81
C GLN A 178 11.69 -8.95 -30.20
N VAL A 179 11.87 -8.07 -29.21
CA VAL A 179 13.13 -7.93 -28.49
C VAL A 179 13.39 -9.22 -27.72
N GLN A 180 14.56 -9.84 -27.92
CA GLN A 180 14.89 -11.09 -27.25
C GLN A 180 15.06 -10.88 -25.74
N ALA A 181 14.51 -11.79 -24.94
CA ALA A 181 14.49 -11.70 -23.47
C ALA A 181 15.88 -11.67 -22.81
N ASP A 182 16.89 -12.20 -23.50
CA ASP A 182 18.29 -12.22 -23.07
C ASP A 182 19.10 -11.03 -23.58
N SER A 183 18.50 -10.14 -24.38
CA SER A 183 19.21 -8.97 -24.90
C SER A 183 19.46 -7.92 -23.80
N PRO A 184 20.64 -7.26 -23.76
CA PRO A 184 20.97 -6.24 -22.75
C PRO A 184 20.01 -5.04 -22.66
N GLY A 185 19.18 -4.85 -23.69
CA GLY A 185 18.18 -3.79 -23.76
C GLY A 185 16.74 -4.27 -23.53
N TYR A 186 16.52 -5.55 -23.20
CA TYR A 186 15.18 -6.13 -23.09
C TYR A 186 14.30 -5.38 -22.10
N TRP A 187 14.84 -4.98 -20.96
CA TRP A 187 14.11 -4.18 -19.97
C TRP A 187 13.57 -2.86 -20.55
N ARG A 188 14.28 -2.20 -21.48
CA ARG A 188 13.82 -0.95 -22.15
C ARG A 188 12.72 -1.18 -23.20
N ALA A 189 12.41 -2.43 -23.52
CA ALA A 189 11.28 -2.77 -24.37
C ALA A 189 9.95 -2.67 -23.60
N PHE A 190 10.01 -2.62 -22.27
CA PHE A 190 8.87 -2.29 -21.43
C PHE A 190 8.64 -0.79 -21.40
N ARG A 191 7.58 -0.41 -20.71
CA ARG A 191 7.14 0.96 -20.61
C ARG A 191 8.17 1.85 -19.93
N THR A 192 8.71 2.83 -20.65
CA THR A 192 9.71 3.78 -20.14
C THR A 192 9.26 5.23 -20.30
N ARG A 193 9.38 6.03 -19.24
CA ARG A 193 9.01 7.47 -19.20
C ARG A 193 10.03 8.26 -18.39
N PRO A 194 10.11 9.61 -18.53
CA PRO A 194 10.77 10.45 -17.53
C PRO A 194 10.24 10.13 -16.12
N VAL A 195 11.10 10.18 -15.10
CA VAL A 195 10.75 9.73 -13.75
C VAL A 195 9.52 10.46 -13.18
N ALA A 196 9.42 11.77 -13.39
CA ALA A 196 8.30 12.57 -12.90
C ALA A 196 6.99 12.16 -13.57
N ASP A 197 6.96 12.17 -14.91
CA ASP A 197 5.80 11.76 -15.72
C ASP A 197 5.33 10.34 -15.37
N PHE A 198 6.27 9.43 -15.06
CA PHE A 198 5.94 8.07 -14.64
C PHE A 198 5.11 8.05 -13.35
N PHE A 199 5.56 8.77 -12.33
CA PHE A 199 4.85 8.80 -11.05
C PHE A 199 3.54 9.57 -11.13
N GLU A 200 3.48 10.64 -11.92
CA GLU A 200 2.20 11.32 -12.21
C GLU A 200 1.18 10.38 -12.82
N GLU A 201 1.60 9.53 -13.75
CA GLU A 201 0.71 8.53 -14.30
C GLU A 201 0.23 7.50 -13.25
N TRP A 202 1.13 7.03 -12.38
CA TRP A 202 0.71 6.11 -11.30
C TRP A 202 -0.30 6.78 -10.36
N VAL A 203 -0.12 8.07 -10.06
CA VAL A 203 -1.13 8.87 -9.35
C VAL A 203 -2.46 8.89 -10.11
N ASP A 204 -2.44 9.05 -11.44
CA ASP A 204 -3.65 9.05 -12.26
C ASP A 204 -4.36 7.70 -12.26
N LYS A 205 -3.64 6.58 -12.16
CA LYS A 205 -4.26 5.25 -11.99
C LYS A 205 -5.03 5.12 -10.68
N TYR A 206 -4.51 5.68 -9.59
CA TYR A 206 -5.26 5.75 -8.32
C TYR A 206 -6.44 6.72 -8.42
N ARG A 207 -6.25 7.92 -8.99
CA ARG A 207 -7.31 8.93 -9.12
C ARG A 207 -8.48 8.45 -9.98
N SER A 208 -8.19 7.74 -11.06
CA SER A 208 -9.20 7.14 -11.95
C SER A 208 -9.86 5.88 -11.36
N LEU A 209 -9.38 5.39 -10.21
CA LEU A 209 -9.75 4.11 -9.61
C LEU A 209 -9.49 2.92 -10.54
N GLU A 210 -8.54 3.03 -11.47
CA GLU A 210 -7.94 1.85 -12.10
C GLU A 210 -7.31 0.99 -11.00
N TRP A 211 -6.52 1.63 -10.13
CA TRP A 211 -5.93 1.05 -8.94
C TRP A 211 -6.70 1.50 -7.70
N VAL A 212 -7.07 0.52 -6.87
CA VAL A 212 -7.91 0.74 -5.70
C VAL A 212 -7.26 0.15 -4.48
N VAL A 213 -7.07 0.97 -3.45
CA VAL A 213 -6.61 0.49 -2.16
C VAL A 213 -7.80 -0.10 -1.39
N VAL A 214 -7.65 -1.31 -0.90
CA VAL A 214 -8.64 -1.93 -0.01
C VAL A 214 -8.10 -1.94 1.41
N PRO A 215 -8.70 -1.16 2.34
CA PRO A 215 -8.29 -1.20 3.74
C PRO A 215 -8.39 -2.62 4.31
N GLY A 216 -7.35 -3.07 5.01
CA GLY A 216 -7.32 -4.37 5.69
C GLY A 216 -7.07 -5.59 4.78
N SER A 217 -6.95 -5.42 3.46
CA SER A 217 -6.46 -6.49 2.58
C SER A 217 -4.93 -6.57 2.69
N VAL A 218 -4.46 -7.57 3.43
CA VAL A 218 -3.02 -7.87 3.60
C VAL A 218 -2.40 -8.53 2.37
N GLU A 219 -3.16 -9.33 1.63
CA GLU A 219 -2.61 -10.12 0.51
C GLU A 219 -2.42 -9.29 -0.78
N ASP A 220 -3.36 -8.41 -1.11
CA ASP A 220 -3.41 -7.80 -2.46
C ASP A 220 -3.38 -6.27 -2.46
N GLY A 221 -3.17 -5.60 -1.31
CA GLY A 221 -3.71 -4.26 -0.94
C GLY A 221 -3.75 -3.06 -1.93
N VAL A 222 -3.28 -3.18 -3.17
CA VAL A 222 -3.70 -2.40 -4.34
C VAL A 222 -4.34 -3.32 -5.40
N LEU A 223 -5.67 -3.24 -5.55
CA LEU A 223 -6.42 -4.02 -6.53
C LEU A 223 -6.48 -3.30 -7.88
N PHE A 224 -6.35 -4.05 -8.98
CA PHE A 224 -6.49 -3.54 -10.35
C PHE A 224 -7.58 -4.26 -11.18
N TYR A 225 -7.99 -5.46 -10.75
CA TYR A 225 -9.07 -6.21 -11.39
C TYR A 225 -10.45 -5.59 -11.13
N ARG A 226 -11.39 -5.88 -12.03
CA ARG A 226 -12.78 -5.43 -11.97
C ARG A 226 -13.70 -6.63 -11.83
N ASP A 227 -14.21 -6.82 -10.63
CA ASP A 227 -15.26 -7.78 -10.30
C ASP A 227 -16.32 -7.09 -9.45
N ALA A 228 -17.36 -7.83 -9.05
CA ALA A 228 -18.45 -7.26 -8.26
C ALA A 228 -17.98 -6.70 -6.90
N ALA A 229 -16.97 -7.31 -6.28
CA ALA A 229 -16.44 -6.87 -4.99
C ALA A 229 -15.58 -5.61 -5.16
N THR A 230 -14.73 -5.54 -6.19
CA THR A 230 -13.86 -4.38 -6.41
C THR A 230 -14.60 -3.19 -7.00
N GLU A 231 -15.66 -3.38 -7.80
CA GLU A 231 -16.53 -2.28 -8.22
C GLU A 231 -17.34 -1.71 -7.06
N GLU A 232 -17.78 -2.53 -6.10
CA GLU A 232 -18.42 -2.04 -4.88
C GLU A 232 -17.49 -1.08 -4.11
N VAL A 233 -16.19 -1.41 -3.98
CA VAL A 233 -15.20 -0.51 -3.37
C VAL A 233 -15.10 0.79 -4.15
N ARG A 234 -14.98 0.72 -5.49
CA ARG A 234 -14.88 1.91 -6.34
C ARG A 234 -16.10 2.81 -6.19
N ASP A 235 -17.30 2.24 -6.13
CA ASP A 235 -18.53 2.99 -5.91
C ASP A 235 -18.56 3.69 -4.55
N ILE A 236 -18.03 3.04 -3.51
CA ILE A 236 -17.86 3.68 -2.20
C ILE A 236 -16.88 4.85 -2.31
N TYR A 237 -15.72 4.70 -2.94
CA TYR A 237 -14.77 5.80 -3.14
C TYR A 237 -15.44 7.00 -3.85
N ARG A 238 -16.15 6.74 -4.97
CA ARG A 238 -16.85 7.78 -5.75
C ARG A 238 -17.92 8.49 -4.91
N LYS A 239 -18.76 7.73 -4.18
CA LYS A 239 -19.82 8.27 -3.33
C LYS A 239 -19.27 9.16 -2.21
N HIS A 240 -18.04 8.91 -1.77
CA HIS A 240 -17.36 9.66 -0.71
C HIS A 240 -16.36 10.69 -1.25
N GLY A 241 -16.57 11.17 -2.47
CA GLY A 241 -15.90 12.36 -2.99
C GLY A 241 -14.53 12.12 -3.60
N TRP A 242 -14.13 10.87 -3.86
CA TRP A 242 -12.88 10.59 -4.59
C TRP A 242 -12.91 11.15 -6.02
N PRO A 243 -11.81 11.74 -6.52
CA PRO A 243 -10.52 11.95 -5.85
C PRO A 243 -10.40 13.25 -5.03
N ASP A 244 -11.24 14.26 -5.28
CA ASP A 244 -10.96 15.63 -4.83
C ASP A 244 -11.37 15.93 -3.37
N ASN A 245 -12.41 15.28 -2.87
CA ASN A 245 -13.02 15.54 -1.55
C ASN A 245 -13.00 14.31 -0.63
N PHE A 246 -12.07 13.38 -0.88
CA PHE A 246 -11.98 12.14 -0.12
C PHE A 246 -11.29 12.32 1.23
N HIS A 247 -11.92 11.84 2.31
CA HIS A 247 -11.38 11.89 3.67
C HIS A 247 -11.00 10.50 4.20
N ALA A 248 -9.74 10.09 3.96
CA ALA A 248 -9.24 8.76 4.34
C ALA A 248 -9.37 8.42 5.84
N LYS A 249 -9.23 9.40 6.73
CA LYS A 249 -9.26 9.20 8.21
C LYS A 249 -10.66 9.02 8.80
N ARG A 250 -11.73 9.24 8.02
CA ARG A 250 -13.13 9.08 8.47
C ARG A 250 -13.84 7.96 7.70
N HIS A 251 -13.09 7.04 7.10
CA HIS A 251 -13.59 6.31 5.95
C HIS A 251 -14.47 5.09 6.29
N PRO A 252 -15.68 4.97 5.70
CA PRO A 252 -16.59 3.84 5.87
C PRO A 252 -16.06 2.48 5.44
N LEU A 253 -15.04 2.40 4.57
CA LEU A 253 -14.52 1.10 4.11
C LEU A 253 -13.82 0.30 5.20
N PHE A 254 -13.18 0.98 6.16
CA PHE A 254 -12.63 0.30 7.33
C PHE A 254 -13.76 -0.42 8.07
N TYR A 255 -14.87 0.28 8.32
CA TYR A 255 -16.08 -0.30 8.90
C TYR A 255 -16.75 -1.36 8.00
N TYR A 256 -16.83 -1.14 6.70
CA TYR A 256 -17.51 -2.04 5.77
C TYR A 256 -16.82 -3.40 5.70
N TYR A 257 -15.48 -3.42 5.55
CA TYR A 257 -14.71 -4.66 5.51
C TYR A 257 -14.56 -5.31 6.89
N PHE A 258 -14.45 -4.51 7.95
CA PHE A 258 -14.52 -5.01 9.33
C PHE A 258 -15.84 -5.73 9.61
N CYS A 259 -16.97 -5.16 9.18
CA CYS A 259 -18.29 -5.77 9.34
C CYS A 259 -18.52 -6.95 8.38
N LYS A 260 -17.96 -6.96 7.16
CA LYS A 260 -18.07 -8.09 6.22
C LYS A 260 -17.23 -9.31 6.65
N GLY A 261 -16.11 -9.08 7.33
CA GLY A 261 -15.26 -10.13 7.94
C GLY A 261 -15.93 -10.81 9.14
N PHE A 262 -16.85 -10.14 9.81
CA PHE A 262 -17.59 -10.68 10.95
C PHE A 262 -18.70 -11.65 10.47
N ARG A 263 -18.41 -12.95 10.47
CA ARG A 263 -19.43 -14.00 10.27
C ARG A 263 -19.88 -14.54 11.63
N PRO A 264 -21.04 -14.11 12.18
CA PRO A 264 -21.50 -14.60 13.47
C PRO A 264 -21.71 -16.11 13.38
N SER A 265 -21.05 -16.83 14.28
CA SER A 265 -21.12 -18.27 14.32
C SER A 265 -22.43 -18.72 14.98
N THR A 266 -23.08 -19.75 14.43
CA THR A 266 -24.37 -20.24 14.96
C THR A 266 -24.23 -21.16 16.17
N SER A 267 -23.02 -21.38 16.67
CA SER A 267 -22.74 -22.28 17.79
C SER A 267 -22.56 -21.52 19.12
N LYS A 268 -22.96 -22.15 20.23
CA LYS A 268 -23.02 -21.48 21.55
C LYS A 268 -21.64 -21.18 22.17
N SER A 269 -20.61 -21.94 21.80
CA SER A 269 -19.24 -21.69 22.26
C SER A 269 -18.60 -20.54 21.48
N SER A 270 -18.84 -20.49 20.17
CA SER A 270 -18.31 -19.45 19.30
C SER A 270 -19.02 -18.10 19.45
N LEU A 271 -20.26 -18.04 19.94
CA LEU A 271 -20.91 -16.77 20.29
C LEU A 271 -20.21 -16.02 21.44
N ILE A 272 -19.48 -16.73 22.31
CA ILE A 272 -18.68 -16.11 23.38
C ILE A 272 -17.38 -15.56 22.79
N ASP A 273 -16.74 -16.33 21.91
CA ASP A 273 -15.55 -15.91 21.18
C ASP A 273 -15.86 -14.68 20.29
N ASP A 274 -16.99 -14.71 19.56
CA ASP A 274 -17.49 -13.62 18.72
C ASP A 274 -17.76 -12.34 19.54
N ALA A 275 -18.22 -12.47 20.79
CA ALA A 275 -18.47 -11.34 21.68
C ALA A 275 -17.17 -10.76 22.28
N GLU A 276 -16.18 -11.60 22.53
CA GLU A 276 -14.85 -11.18 22.96
C GLU A 276 -14.12 -10.44 21.82
N ASP A 277 -14.21 -10.96 20.59
CA ASP A 277 -13.67 -10.33 19.40
C ASP A 277 -14.38 -9.00 19.09
N ALA A 278 -15.72 -8.93 19.25
CA ALA A 278 -16.47 -7.69 19.15
C ALA A 278 -16.11 -6.66 20.24
N THR A 279 -15.69 -7.12 21.43
CA THR A 279 -15.24 -6.23 22.51
C THR A 279 -13.84 -5.68 22.23
N LYS A 280 -12.90 -6.53 21.82
CA LYS A 280 -11.54 -6.13 21.38
C LYS A 280 -11.60 -5.16 20.19
N ALA A 281 -12.51 -5.44 19.27
CA ALA A 281 -12.88 -4.57 18.16
C ALA A 281 -13.30 -3.17 18.60
N ILE A 282 -14.22 -3.07 19.56
CA ILE A 282 -14.68 -1.79 20.11
C ILE A 282 -13.53 -1.08 20.83
N GLU A 283 -12.74 -1.80 21.61
CA GLU A 283 -11.58 -1.26 22.34
C GLU A 283 -10.50 -0.71 21.40
N ALA A 284 -10.25 -1.36 20.26
CA ALA A 284 -9.34 -0.88 19.22
C ALA A 284 -9.81 0.41 18.52
N LEU A 285 -11.13 0.69 18.53
CA LEU A 285 -11.69 1.93 17.98
C LEU A 285 -11.59 3.12 18.95
N ILE A 286 -11.48 2.88 20.27
CA ILE A 286 -11.45 3.95 21.31
C ILE A 286 -10.31 4.97 21.10
N PRO A 287 -9.07 4.58 20.77
CA PRO A 287 -7.98 5.52 20.51
C PRO A 287 -8.19 6.33 19.21
N ILE A 288 -8.87 5.75 18.23
CA ILE A 288 -9.08 6.33 16.88
C ILE A 288 -10.10 7.50 16.93
N PHE A 289 -11.11 7.40 17.79
CA PHE A 289 -12.17 8.41 17.91
C PHE A 289 -11.97 9.41 19.06
N GLY A 290 -10.84 9.36 19.76
CA GLY A 290 -10.51 10.36 20.77
C GLY A 290 -11.43 10.33 22.00
N GLY A 291 -11.52 9.19 22.68
CA GLY A 291 -11.95 9.11 24.08
C GLY A 291 -13.45 9.29 24.32
N PHE A 292 -14.28 8.40 23.78
CA PHE A 292 -15.69 8.28 24.19
C PHE A 292 -15.86 7.22 25.29
N ALA A 293 -15.49 7.58 26.54
CA ALA A 293 -15.68 6.71 27.70
C ALA A 293 -17.18 6.38 27.98
N SER A 294 -18.10 7.25 27.58
CA SER A 294 -19.54 7.08 27.83
C SER A 294 -20.22 6.04 26.93
N ILE A 295 -19.72 5.86 25.70
CA ILE A 295 -20.24 4.83 24.76
C ILE A 295 -19.70 3.46 25.18
N ALA A 296 -18.44 3.38 25.61
CA ALA A 296 -17.86 2.18 26.18
C ALA A 296 -18.59 1.74 27.47
N GLU A 297 -19.03 2.67 28.33
CA GLU A 297 -19.87 2.34 29.50
C GLU A 297 -21.25 1.80 29.11
N SER A 298 -21.89 2.35 28.08
CA SER A 298 -23.19 1.86 27.60
C SER A 298 -23.08 0.46 26.95
N ALA A 299 -21.99 0.20 26.22
CA ALA A 299 -21.73 -1.09 25.57
C ALA A 299 -21.13 -2.16 26.52
N ALA A 300 -20.43 -1.76 27.59
CA ALA A 300 -19.85 -2.68 28.59
C ALA A 300 -20.87 -3.16 29.63
N THR A 301 -22.02 -2.47 29.76
CA THR A 301 -23.07 -2.83 30.73
C THR A 301 -23.69 -4.22 30.44
N PRO A 302 -24.03 -4.58 29.19
CA PRO A 302 -24.45 -5.94 28.85
C PRO A 302 -23.36 -7.01 29.08
N ALA A 303 -22.09 -6.71 28.78
CA ALA A 303 -20.97 -7.65 28.92
C ALA A 303 -20.65 -7.97 30.40
N ARG A 304 -20.72 -6.96 31.29
CA ARG A 304 -20.55 -7.16 32.74
C ARG A 304 -21.65 -8.02 33.37
N VAL A 305 -22.87 -7.98 32.83
CA VAL A 305 -24.00 -8.80 33.32
C VAL A 305 -23.79 -10.30 33.00
N ILE A 306 -23.03 -10.63 31.94
CA ILE A 306 -22.74 -12.01 31.55
C ILE A 306 -21.60 -12.60 32.40
N GLY A 307 -20.61 -11.80 32.82
CA GLY A 307 -19.48 -12.24 33.62
C GLY A 307 -19.78 -12.51 35.11
N ALA A 308 -20.88 -11.97 35.65
CA ALA A 308 -21.23 -12.06 37.07
C ALA A 308 -22.24 -13.19 37.42
N GLY A 309 -22.75 -13.93 36.43
CA GLY A 309 -23.75 -14.98 36.64
C GLY A 309 -23.16 -16.37 36.86
N SER A 310 -23.44 -16.96 38.01
CA SER A 310 -23.29 -18.41 38.24
C SER A 310 -23.98 -19.22 37.13
N LYS A 311 -23.33 -20.30 36.69
CA LYS A 311 -23.67 -21.21 35.56
C LYS A 311 -25.10 -21.81 35.55
N HIS A 312 -25.99 -21.42 36.45
CA HIS A 312 -27.34 -21.99 36.59
C HIS A 312 -28.52 -21.00 36.57
N ASP A 313 -28.31 -19.68 36.62
CA ASP A 313 -29.43 -18.72 36.67
C ASP A 313 -29.50 -17.79 35.45
N ILE A 314 -29.65 -18.38 34.25
CA ILE A 314 -30.14 -17.65 33.07
C ILE A 314 -31.58 -18.07 32.81
N THR A 315 -32.48 -17.69 33.71
CA THR A 315 -33.93 -17.79 33.51
C THR A 315 -34.46 -16.52 32.85
N GLN A 316 -34.92 -16.69 31.61
CA GLN A 316 -36.01 -15.99 30.92
C GLN A 316 -36.07 -14.44 30.82
N ALA A 317 -35.07 -13.68 31.28
CA ALA A 317 -35.06 -12.20 31.13
C ALA A 317 -33.85 -11.61 30.37
N GLY A 318 -32.89 -12.42 29.91
CA GLY A 318 -31.64 -11.95 29.28
C GLY A 318 -31.40 -12.43 27.84
N ARG A 319 -32.46 -12.66 27.06
CA ARG A 319 -32.37 -13.17 25.66
C ARG A 319 -32.63 -12.12 24.57
N SER A 320 -32.45 -10.85 24.88
CA SER A 320 -32.34 -9.77 23.89
C SER A 320 -30.84 -9.44 23.74
N SER A 321 -30.11 -10.19 22.93
CA SER A 321 -29.83 -9.77 21.56
C SER A 321 -29.06 -8.44 21.50
N ILE A 322 -27.75 -8.50 21.66
CA ILE A 322 -26.89 -7.68 20.80
C ILE A 322 -27.02 -8.32 19.42
N THR A 323 -28.11 -7.99 18.72
CA THR A 323 -28.31 -8.46 17.35
C THR A 323 -27.30 -7.75 16.46
N LEU A 324 -26.96 -8.41 15.35
CA LEU A 324 -26.31 -7.79 14.19
C LEU A 324 -26.90 -6.40 13.86
N GLU A 325 -28.19 -6.18 14.15
CA GLU A 325 -28.88 -4.90 14.02
C GLU A 325 -28.41 -3.82 15.00
N CYS A 326 -27.98 -4.13 16.22
CA CYS A 326 -27.39 -3.16 17.15
C CYS A 326 -25.99 -2.72 16.69
N VAL A 327 -25.17 -3.66 16.21
CA VAL A 327 -23.85 -3.34 15.63
C VAL A 327 -24.03 -2.56 14.33
N LYS A 328 -24.93 -2.99 13.43
CA LYS A 328 -25.31 -2.22 12.23
C LYS A 328 -25.84 -0.84 12.58
N ALA A 329 -26.67 -0.68 13.62
CA ALA A 329 -27.20 0.62 14.02
C ALA A 329 -26.11 1.54 14.58
N LEU A 330 -25.17 1.02 15.38
CA LEU A 330 -23.99 1.76 15.84
C LEU A 330 -23.08 2.14 14.67
N THR A 331 -22.81 1.21 13.76
CA THR A 331 -22.03 1.48 12.55
C THR A 331 -22.73 2.49 11.64
N LEU A 332 -24.03 2.38 11.39
CA LEU A 332 -24.79 3.33 10.57
C LEU A 332 -24.92 4.71 11.23
N SER A 333 -25.01 4.77 12.55
CA SER A 333 -25.01 6.04 13.32
C SER A 333 -23.68 6.78 13.21
N VAL A 334 -22.55 6.07 13.19
CA VAL A 334 -21.21 6.66 13.01
C VAL A 334 -20.96 7.05 11.54
N LEU A 335 -21.63 6.40 10.58
CA LEU A 335 -21.44 6.62 9.14
C LEU A 335 -22.41 7.63 8.51
N SER A 336 -23.43 8.11 9.23
CA SER A 336 -24.37 9.11 8.71
C SER A 336 -23.91 10.54 9.00
N ASN A 337 -24.19 11.47 8.08
CA ASN A 337 -23.94 12.92 8.26
C ASN A 337 -24.72 13.54 9.44
N ASP A 338 -25.56 12.78 10.14
CA ASP A 338 -26.26 13.21 11.36
C ASP A 338 -25.41 13.07 12.63
N PHE A 339 -24.16 12.59 12.55
CA PHE A 339 -23.30 12.51 13.73
C PHE A 339 -23.01 13.89 14.33
N ASP A 340 -22.89 14.93 13.50
CA ASP A 340 -22.71 16.31 13.99
C ASP A 340 -23.99 16.85 14.66
N ALA A 341 -25.19 16.53 14.12
CA ALA A 341 -26.47 16.90 14.73
C ALA A 341 -26.75 16.12 16.03
N PHE A 342 -26.26 14.89 16.13
CA PHE A 342 -26.29 14.09 17.35
C PHE A 342 -25.39 14.68 18.44
N LEU A 343 -24.20 15.19 18.09
CA LEU A 343 -23.29 15.86 19.03
C LEU A 343 -23.85 17.19 19.56
N GLU A 344 -24.58 17.96 18.74
CA GLU A 344 -25.24 19.21 19.17
C GLU A 344 -26.43 18.98 20.12
N GLY A 345 -26.99 17.77 20.16
CA GLY A 345 -28.15 17.41 21.00
C GLY A 345 -27.80 16.89 22.39
N ILE A 346 -26.53 16.68 22.72
CA ILE A 346 -26.11 16.15 24.03
C ILE A 346 -25.89 17.33 24.98
N PRO A 347 -26.67 17.47 26.08
CA PRO A 347 -26.41 18.50 27.06
C PRO A 347 -25.06 18.24 27.72
N ILE A 348 -24.14 19.18 27.55
CA ILE A 348 -22.86 19.18 28.25
C ILE A 348 -23.16 19.37 29.73
N VAL A 349 -22.86 18.35 30.54
CA VAL A 349 -22.88 18.39 32.01
C VAL A 349 -21.46 18.42 32.52
#